data_AF-A0A9P4MNE7-F1
#
_entry.id   AF-A0A9P4MNE7-F1
#
_cell.length_a   1.000
_cell.length_b   1.000
_cell.length_c   1.000
_cell.angle_alpha   90.00
_cell.angle_beta   90.00
_cell.angle_gamma   90.00
#
_symmetry.space_group_name_H-M   'P 1'
#
loop_
_entity.id
_entity.type
_entity.pdbx_description
1 polymer ?
#
loop_
_entity_poly.entity_id
_entity_poly.type
_entity_poly.pdbx_seq_one_letter_code
_entity_poly.pdbx_strand_id
1 'polypeptide(L)'
;MSSPSYFDRFAEFDHNPHAALLDEFDRLSASRQWKHNGKRYLKEKMRCCAEEVHTHFGEGVAISKLGAAQELCEEIGIEVPATITQCKKVLSKVAVNIIDLIDSRRTGTPVRRFVSRAALRAYTKKKGRRFPKDAAKINWPLGLLLDSRID
;
A
#
# COMPACT_ATOMS: atom_id res chain seq x y z
N MET A 1 -16.35 2.08 11.06
CA MET A 1 -15.73 0.85 11.60
C MET A 1 -14.61 0.47 10.65
N SER A 2 -13.37 0.31 11.13
CA SER A 2 -12.27 -0.11 10.26
C SER A 2 -12.53 -1.52 9.74
N SER A 3 -12.16 -1.81 8.49
CA SER A 3 -12.27 -3.16 7.93
C SER A 3 -11.31 -4.11 8.66
N PRO A 4 -11.71 -5.36 8.92
CA PRO A 4 -10.83 -6.33 9.58
C PRO A 4 -9.55 -6.53 8.77
N SER A 5 -8.44 -6.79 9.45
CA SER A 5 -7.16 -7.09 8.84
C SER A 5 -7.22 -8.45 8.13
N TYR A 6 -6.42 -8.62 7.08
CA TYR A 6 -6.21 -9.93 6.44
C TYR A 6 -5.79 -11.00 7.48
N PHE A 7 -4.99 -10.59 8.47
CA PHE A 7 -4.43 -11.49 9.48
C PHE A 7 -5.49 -12.04 10.45
N ASP A 8 -6.60 -11.31 10.65
CA ASP A 8 -7.71 -11.71 11.54
C ASP A 8 -8.38 -13.03 11.12
N ARG A 9 -8.15 -13.46 9.87
CA ARG A 9 -8.63 -14.74 9.33
C ARG A 9 -7.89 -15.95 9.90
N PHE A 10 -6.80 -15.74 10.63
CA PHE A 10 -5.93 -16.78 11.17
C PHE A 10 -5.88 -16.66 12.69
N ALA A 11 -6.91 -17.18 13.38
CA ALA A 11 -7.06 -17.05 14.84
C ALA A 11 -5.87 -17.59 15.66
N GLU A 12 -5.13 -18.56 15.12
CA GLU A 12 -3.93 -19.14 15.75
C GLU A 12 -2.65 -18.33 15.50
N PHE A 13 -2.72 -17.29 14.67
CA PHE A 13 -1.59 -16.43 14.33
C PHE A 13 -1.67 -15.12 15.12
N ASP A 14 -0.83 -15.02 16.14
CA ASP A 14 -0.69 -13.79 16.94
C ASP A 14 -0.02 -12.70 16.11
N HIS A 15 -0.80 -11.95 15.32
CA HIS A 15 -0.29 -11.00 14.33
C HIS A 15 0.23 -9.71 14.98
N ASN A 16 1.37 -9.22 14.50
CA ASN A 16 1.95 -7.95 14.91
C ASN A 16 1.48 -6.82 13.97
N PRO A 17 0.57 -5.92 14.41
CA PRO A 17 0.07 -4.83 13.58
C PRO A 17 1.13 -3.76 13.27
N HIS A 18 2.25 -3.76 13.99
CA HIS A 18 3.34 -2.79 13.83
C HIS A 18 4.52 -3.33 13.01
N ALA A 19 4.48 -4.59 12.57
CA ALA A 19 5.46 -5.14 11.64
C ALA A 19 5.18 -4.68 10.20
N ALA A 20 6.22 -4.60 9.36
CA ALA A 20 6.05 -4.39 7.93
C ALA A 20 5.16 -5.49 7.32
N LEU A 21 4.29 -5.11 6.39
CA LEU A 21 3.22 -5.95 5.86
C LEU A 21 3.75 -7.28 5.31
N LEU A 22 4.79 -7.22 4.48
CA LEU A 22 5.32 -8.42 3.84
C LEU A 22 6.16 -9.28 4.79
N ASP A 23 6.83 -8.67 5.78
CA ASP A 23 7.57 -9.42 6.78
C ASP A 23 6.60 -10.22 7.65
N GLU A 24 5.47 -9.59 8.00
CA GLU A 24 4.39 -10.21 8.75
C GLU A 24 3.65 -11.28 7.94
N PHE A 25 3.43 -11.03 6.65
CA PHE A 25 2.93 -12.04 5.72
C PHE A 25 3.87 -13.24 5.59
N ASP A 26 5.18 -13.01 5.52
CA ASP A 26 6.18 -14.07 5.41
C ASP A 26 6.17 -14.93 6.69
N ARG A 27 6.03 -14.31 7.88
CA ARG A 27 5.87 -15.01 9.16
C ARG A 27 4.62 -15.90 9.19
N LEU A 28 3.48 -15.39 8.72
CA LEU A 28 2.26 -16.18 8.56
C LEU A 28 2.49 -17.33 7.55
N SER A 29 3.14 -17.06 6.42
CA SER A 29 3.36 -18.08 5.40
C SER A 29 4.21 -19.24 5.94
N ALA A 30 5.18 -18.93 6.81
CA ALA A 30 6.02 -19.92 7.48
C ALA A 30 5.22 -20.76 8.48
N SER A 31 4.38 -20.14 9.32
CA SER A 31 3.53 -20.88 10.28
C SER A 31 2.52 -21.79 9.58
N ARG A 32 2.08 -21.42 8.37
CA ARG A 32 1.19 -22.21 7.51
C ARG A 32 1.93 -23.18 6.58
N GLN A 33 3.25 -23.25 6.65
CA GLN A 33 4.11 -24.10 5.82
C GLN A 33 3.88 -23.90 4.30
N TRP A 34 3.55 -22.67 3.88
CA TRP A 34 3.42 -22.38 2.45
C TRP A 34 4.79 -22.31 1.81
N LYS A 35 4.98 -23.07 0.72
CA LYS A 35 6.20 -22.98 -0.09
C LYS A 35 6.41 -21.55 -0.57
N HIS A 36 7.53 -20.93 -0.19
CA HIS A 36 7.91 -19.59 -0.62
C HIS A 36 7.92 -19.49 -2.15
N ASN A 37 7.33 -18.42 -2.68
CA ASN A 37 7.06 -18.23 -4.13
C ASN A 37 6.20 -19.33 -4.80
N GLY A 38 5.60 -20.25 -4.04
CA GLY A 38 4.65 -21.22 -4.56
C GLY A 38 3.30 -20.59 -4.92
N LYS A 39 2.46 -21.32 -5.66
CA LYS A 39 1.13 -20.86 -6.10
C LYS A 39 0.26 -20.34 -4.95
N ARG A 40 0.25 -21.04 -3.81
CA ARG A 40 -0.51 -20.63 -2.61
C ARG A 40 0.05 -19.35 -2.00
N TYR A 41 1.37 -19.28 -1.79
CA TYR A 41 2.07 -18.11 -1.26
C TYR A 41 1.74 -16.86 -2.10
N LEU A 42 1.88 -16.94 -3.43
CA LEU A 42 1.63 -15.79 -4.31
C LEU A 42 0.16 -15.34 -4.29
N LYS A 43 -0.78 -16.31 -4.29
CA LYS A 43 -2.22 -16.01 -4.21
C LYS A 43 -2.56 -15.28 -2.91
N GLU A 44 -2.09 -15.79 -1.78
CA GLU A 44 -2.37 -15.21 -0.47
C GLU A 44 -1.63 -13.89 -0.26
N LYS A 45 -0.43 -13.71 -0.82
CA LYS A 45 0.30 -12.43 -0.81
C LYS A 45 -0.47 -11.33 -1.51
N MET A 46 -1.02 -11.62 -2.69
CA MET A 46 -1.86 -10.67 -3.43
C MET A 46 -3.12 -10.33 -2.65
N ARG A 47 -3.76 -11.33 -2.03
CA ARG A 47 -4.96 -11.13 -1.21
C ARG A 47 -4.67 -10.29 0.04
N CYS A 48 -3.57 -10.59 0.73
CA CYS A 48 -3.09 -9.82 1.88
C CYS A 48 -2.87 -8.35 1.51
N CYS A 49 -2.14 -8.08 0.42
CA CYS A 49 -1.96 -6.70 -0.05
C CYS A 49 -3.29 -5.99 -0.39
N ALA A 50 -4.23 -6.71 -1.01
CA ALA A 50 -5.52 -6.16 -1.40
C ALA A 50 -6.46 -5.91 -0.21
N GLU A 51 -6.45 -6.75 0.82
CA GLU A 51 -7.27 -6.55 2.02
C GLU A 51 -6.66 -5.46 2.92
N GLU A 52 -5.33 -5.50 3.15
CA GLU A 52 -4.65 -4.54 4.04
C GLU A 52 -4.66 -3.12 3.51
N VAL A 53 -4.69 -2.92 2.18
CA VAL A 53 -4.87 -1.58 1.63
C VAL A 53 -6.25 -0.99 1.99
N HIS A 54 -7.29 -1.81 2.12
CA HIS A 54 -8.62 -1.34 2.55
C HIS A 54 -8.63 -1.09 4.07
N THR A 55 -7.95 -1.91 4.86
CA THR A 55 -7.82 -1.65 6.31
C THR A 55 -7.11 -0.33 6.58
N HIS A 56 -6.06 -0.02 5.83
CA HIS A 56 -5.26 1.18 6.06
C HIS A 56 -5.74 2.42 5.31
N PHE A 57 -6.32 2.29 4.12
CA PHE A 57 -6.74 3.42 3.27
C PHE A 57 -8.25 3.41 2.95
N GLY A 58 -9.02 2.45 3.45
CA GLY A 58 -10.47 2.35 3.23
C GLY A 58 -11.28 3.37 4.02
N GLU A 59 -12.53 3.53 3.59
CA GLU A 59 -13.46 4.60 4.00
C GLU A 59 -13.82 4.51 5.51
N GLY A 60 -12.98 5.13 6.34
CA GLY A 60 -13.20 5.25 7.79
C GLY A 60 -13.61 6.65 8.25
N VAL A 61 -13.43 7.67 7.39
CA VAL A 61 -13.74 9.07 7.70
C VAL A 61 -14.48 9.66 6.50
N ALA A 62 -15.51 10.47 6.75
CA ALA A 62 -16.18 11.26 5.70
C ALA A 62 -15.27 12.40 5.20
N ILE A 63 -14.07 12.06 4.75
CA ILE A 63 -13.13 12.99 4.12
C ILE A 63 -13.51 13.15 2.66
N SER A 64 -13.53 14.41 2.21
CA SER A 64 -13.69 14.70 0.80
C SER A 64 -12.54 14.11 -0.02
N LYS A 65 -12.73 13.92 -1.33
CA LYS A 65 -11.63 13.55 -2.24
C LYS A 65 -10.43 14.51 -2.13
N LEU A 66 -10.67 15.79 -1.84
CA LEU A 66 -9.59 16.73 -1.59
C LEU A 66 -8.82 16.38 -0.32
N GLY A 67 -9.53 16.19 0.80
CA GLY A 67 -8.93 15.81 2.08
C GLY A 67 -8.09 14.53 1.98
N ALA A 68 -8.66 13.47 1.38
CA ALA A 68 -7.94 12.21 1.18
C ALA A 68 -6.66 12.35 0.33
N ALA A 69 -6.67 13.24 -0.67
CA ALA A 69 -5.46 13.50 -1.47
C ALA A 69 -4.45 14.39 -0.73
N GLN A 70 -4.91 15.33 0.10
CA GLN A 70 -4.05 16.18 0.92
C GLN A 70 -3.35 15.37 2.01
N GLU A 71 -4.08 14.50 2.72
CA GLU A 71 -3.49 13.54 3.68
C GLU A 71 -2.41 12.68 3.01
N LEU A 72 -2.66 12.19 1.79
CA LEU A 72 -1.66 11.43 1.04
C LEU A 72 -0.44 12.29 0.66
N CYS A 73 -0.62 13.59 0.38
CA CYS A 73 0.49 14.51 0.15
C CYS A 73 1.34 14.69 1.42
N GLU A 74 0.68 14.86 2.58
CA GLU A 74 1.34 14.99 3.89
C GLU A 74 2.14 13.73 4.23
N GLU A 75 1.53 12.55 4.10
CA GLU A 75 2.15 11.26 4.40
C GLU A 75 3.38 10.99 3.52
N ILE A 76 3.32 11.41 2.26
CA ILE A 76 4.43 11.30 1.30
C ILE A 76 5.53 12.36 1.56
N GLY A 77 5.24 13.39 2.35
CA GLY A 77 6.16 14.49 2.65
C GLY A 77 6.38 15.41 1.44
N ILE A 78 5.30 15.76 0.73
CA ILE A 78 5.31 16.77 -0.33
C ILE A 78 4.43 17.96 0.08
N GLU A 79 4.64 19.11 -0.57
CA GLU A 79 3.80 20.29 -0.39
C GLU A 79 2.34 19.96 -0.66
N VAL A 80 1.45 20.33 0.27
CA VAL A 80 0.02 20.01 0.25
C VAL A 80 -0.74 21.07 -0.53
N PRO A 81 -1.25 20.76 -1.74
CA PRO A 81 -1.93 21.76 -2.54
C PRO A 81 -3.34 22.04 -2.04
N ALA A 82 -3.86 23.24 -2.33
CA ALA A 82 -5.20 23.66 -1.92
C ALA A 82 -6.34 23.04 -2.75
N THR A 83 -6.04 22.51 -3.95
CA THR A 83 -7.07 22.01 -4.88
C THR A 83 -6.84 20.57 -5.31
N ILE A 84 -7.95 19.90 -5.65
CA ILE A 84 -7.95 18.50 -6.12
C ILE A 84 -7.11 18.32 -7.39
N THR A 85 -7.19 19.27 -8.31
CA THR A 85 -6.46 19.25 -9.58
C THR A 85 -4.96 19.37 -9.35
N GLN A 86 -4.54 20.21 -8.41
CA GLN A 86 -3.13 20.34 -8.05
C GLN A 86 -2.63 19.08 -7.32
N CYS A 87 -3.41 18.51 -6.40
CA CYS A 87 -3.08 17.24 -5.73
C CYS A 87 -2.82 16.12 -6.75
N LYS A 88 -3.73 15.93 -7.72
CA LYS A 88 -3.53 14.97 -8.82
C LYS A 88 -2.24 15.22 -9.60
N LYS A 89 -1.93 16.48 -9.90
CA LYS A 89 -0.73 16.87 -10.65
C LYS A 89 0.56 16.57 -9.90
N VAL A 90 0.61 16.77 -8.59
CA VAL A 90 1.81 16.49 -7.79
C VAL A 90 1.94 14.99 -7.50
N LEU A 91 0.87 14.33 -7.06
CA LEU A 91 0.86 12.89 -6.74
C LEU A 91 1.20 12.03 -7.95
N SER A 92 0.68 12.38 -9.13
CA SER A 92 1.02 11.66 -10.39
C SER A 92 2.48 11.82 -10.82
N LYS A 93 3.30 12.62 -10.13
CA LYS A 93 4.75 12.71 -10.38
C LYS A 93 5.58 11.98 -9.34
N VAL A 94 4.97 11.60 -8.22
CA VAL A 94 5.65 10.89 -7.13
C VAL A 94 5.89 9.44 -7.53
N ALA A 95 7.11 8.96 -7.29
CA ALA A 95 7.44 7.54 -7.40
C ALA A 95 7.55 6.96 -5.98
N VAL A 96 6.51 6.25 -5.54
CA VAL A 96 6.42 5.56 -4.23
C VAL A 96 5.83 4.16 -4.45
N ASN A 97 6.21 3.19 -3.62
CA ASN A 97 5.60 1.86 -3.63
C ASN A 97 4.44 1.81 -2.62
N ILE A 98 3.29 1.27 -3.03
CA ILE A 98 2.08 1.19 -2.18
C ILE A 98 2.29 0.30 -0.95
N ILE A 99 3.11 -0.76 -1.05
CA ILE A 99 3.46 -1.58 0.11
C ILE A 99 4.28 -0.77 1.10
N ASP A 100 5.21 0.08 0.62
CA ASP A 100 5.99 0.95 1.49
C ASP A 100 5.09 2.02 2.17
N LEU A 101 3.98 2.45 1.54
CA LEU A 101 2.97 3.31 2.17
C LEU A 101 2.20 2.57 3.28
N ILE A 102 1.79 1.33 3.04
CA ILE A 102 1.15 0.52 4.07
C ILE A 102 2.13 0.29 5.24
N ASP A 103 3.40 -0.02 4.94
CA ASP A 103 4.45 -0.17 5.95
C ASP A 103 4.65 1.12 6.75
N SER A 104 4.59 2.30 6.10
CA SER A 104 4.65 3.61 6.77
C SER A 104 3.53 3.76 7.81
N ARG A 105 2.27 3.45 7.46
CA ARG A 105 1.14 3.50 8.41
C ARG A 105 1.24 2.47 9.53
N ARG A 106 1.79 1.28 9.26
CA ARG A 106 1.95 0.20 10.25
C ARG A 106 3.08 0.48 11.24
N THR A 107 4.21 0.95 10.73
CA THR A 107 5.47 1.09 11.49
C THR A 107 5.71 2.50 12.03
N GLY A 108 4.99 3.51 11.52
CA GLY A 108 5.25 4.93 11.79
C GLY A 108 6.51 5.48 11.11
N THR A 109 7.15 4.71 10.23
CA THR A 109 8.36 5.16 9.52
C THR A 109 8.01 5.95 8.26
N PRO A 110 8.72 7.05 7.94
CA PRO A 110 8.43 7.82 6.74
C PRO A 110 8.52 6.99 5.46
N VAL A 111 7.56 7.17 4.55
CA VAL A 111 7.55 6.44 3.28
C VAL A 111 8.75 6.79 2.40
N ARG A 112 9.33 5.76 1.78
CA ARG A 112 10.41 5.93 0.80
C ARG A 112 9.88 6.51 -0.51
N ARG A 113 10.40 7.68 -0.87
CA ARG A 113 10.27 8.25 -2.23
C ARG A 113 11.45 7.85 -3.11
N PHE A 114 11.17 7.60 -4.38
CA PHE A 114 12.17 7.30 -5.38
C PHE A 114 12.39 8.50 -6.30
N VAL A 115 13.64 8.72 -6.70
CA VAL A 115 14.03 9.81 -7.62
C VAL A 115 13.40 9.65 -9.00
N SER A 116 13.00 8.44 -9.39
CA SER A 116 12.35 8.17 -10.66
C SER A 116 11.48 6.92 -10.62
N ARG A 117 10.55 6.83 -11.58
CA ARG A 117 9.76 5.60 -11.81
C ARG A 117 10.62 4.40 -12.16
N ALA A 118 11.75 4.61 -12.85
CA ALA A 118 12.68 3.54 -13.18
C ALA A 118 13.31 2.96 -11.90
N ALA A 119 13.72 3.82 -10.96
CA ALA A 119 14.23 3.41 -9.66
C ALA A 119 13.16 2.66 -8.84
N LEU A 120 11.91 3.16 -8.82
CA LEU A 120 10.78 2.47 -8.19
C LEU A 120 10.54 1.07 -8.79
N ARG A 121 10.56 0.93 -10.13
CA ARG A 121 10.38 -0.35 -10.81
C ARG A 121 11.50 -1.33 -10.48
N ALA A 122 12.75 -0.87 -10.52
CA ALA A 122 13.92 -1.68 -10.18
C ALA A 122 13.86 -2.18 -8.74
N TYR A 123 13.54 -1.29 -7.79
CA TYR A 123 13.33 -1.63 -6.38
C TYR A 123 12.20 -2.65 -6.21
N THR A 124 11.05 -2.39 -6.81
CA THR A 124 9.85 -3.24 -6.73
C THR A 124 10.14 -4.67 -7.22
N LYS A 125 10.85 -4.80 -8.34
CA LYS A 125 11.28 -6.10 -8.87
C LYS A 125 12.29 -6.78 -7.96
N LYS A 126 13.34 -6.06 -7.53
CA LYS A 126 14.42 -6.60 -6.69
C LYS A 126 13.92 -7.08 -5.33
N LYS A 127 12.97 -6.37 -4.72
CA LYS A 127 12.41 -6.70 -3.40
C LYS A 127 11.14 -7.56 -3.44
N GLY A 128 10.63 -7.90 -4.63
CA GLY A 128 9.37 -8.66 -4.76
C GLY A 128 8.15 -7.92 -4.19
N ARG A 129 8.19 -6.59 -4.13
CA ARG A 129 7.17 -5.71 -3.54
C ARG A 129 6.12 -5.30 -4.58
N ARG A 130 5.55 -6.28 -5.27
CA ARG A 130 4.54 -6.06 -6.32
C ARG A 130 3.15 -5.91 -5.70
N PHE A 131 2.51 -4.78 -5.96
CA PHE A 131 1.15 -4.51 -5.50
C PHE A 131 0.12 -4.75 -6.62
N PRO A 132 -1.06 -5.35 -6.33
CA PRO A 132 -2.10 -5.55 -7.35
C PRO A 132 -2.71 -4.21 -7.83
N LYS A 133 -2.54 -3.91 -9.13
CA LYS A 133 -2.98 -2.64 -9.74
C LYS A 133 -4.48 -2.38 -9.53
N ASP A 134 -5.32 -3.40 -9.62
CA ASP A 134 -6.77 -3.26 -9.50
C ASP A 134 -7.19 -2.87 -8.07
N ALA A 135 -6.54 -3.43 -7.05
CA ALA A 135 -6.78 -3.02 -5.66
C ALA A 135 -6.41 -1.55 -5.43
N ALA A 136 -5.34 -1.07 -6.09
CA ALA A 136 -4.93 0.33 -5.99
C ALA A 136 -5.90 1.28 -6.69
N LYS A 137 -6.59 0.83 -7.76
CA LYS A 137 -7.58 1.64 -8.47
C LYS A 137 -8.90 1.79 -7.71
N ILE A 138 -9.29 0.78 -6.94
CA ILE A 138 -10.48 0.84 -6.07
C ILE A 138 -10.31 1.94 -5.02
N ASN A 139 -9.08 2.10 -4.50
CA ASN A 139 -8.76 3.15 -3.56
C ASN A 139 -8.40 4.47 -4.30
N TRP A 140 -9.37 5.39 -4.38
CA TRP A 140 -9.25 6.62 -5.18
C TRP A 140 -7.94 7.43 -4.96
N PRO A 141 -7.50 7.75 -3.72
CA PRO A 141 -6.29 8.55 -3.52
C PRO A 141 -5.02 7.78 -3.93
N LEU A 142 -4.95 6.48 -3.66
CA LEU A 142 -3.82 5.64 -4.11
C LEU A 142 -3.79 5.49 -5.64
N GLY A 143 -4.96 5.48 -6.28
CA GLY A 143 -5.07 5.51 -7.74
C GLY A 143 -4.36 6.70 -8.39
N LEU A 144 -4.17 7.82 -7.67
CA LEU A 144 -3.44 9.00 -8.17
C LEU A 144 -1.93 8.77 -8.30
N LEU A 145 -1.38 7.78 -7.59
CA LEU A 145 0.03 7.37 -7.69
C LEU A 145 0.28 6.46 -8.89
N LEU A 146 -0.78 5.86 -9.43
CA LEU A 146 -0.73 5.09 -10.66
C LEU A 146 -0.82 6.07 -11.82
N ASP A 147 0.21 6.12 -12.66
CA ASP A 147 0.19 6.98 -13.84
C ASP A 147 -1.00 6.61 -14.73
N SER A 148 -1.88 7.57 -15.01
CA SER A 148 -3.02 7.44 -15.93
C SER A 148 -2.61 7.58 -17.41
N ARG A 149 -1.30 7.49 -17.70
CA ARG A 149 -0.69 7.62 -19.03
C ARG A 149 0.20 6.43 -19.39
N ILE A 150 0.06 5.33 -18.66
CA ILE A 150 0.78 4.08 -18.92
C ILE A 150 -0.25 2.94 -18.84
N ASP A 151 -1.07 2.93 -19.87
CA ASP A 151 -1.99 1.91 -20.32
C ASP A 151 -1.79 1.76 -21.83
#